data_AF-A0AAT9HJQ9-F1
#
_entry.id   AF-A0AAT9HJQ9-F1
#
_cell.length_a   1.000
_cell.length_b   1.000
_cell.length_c   1.000
_cell.angle_alpha   90.00
_cell.angle_beta   90.00
_cell.angle_gamma   90.00
#
_symmetry.space_group_name_H-M   'P 1'
#
loop_
_entity.id
_entity.type
_entity.pdbx_description
1 polymer ?
#
loop_
_entity_poly.entity_id
_entity_poly.type
_entity_poly.pdbx_seq_one_letter_code
_entity_poly.pdbx_strand_id
1 'polypeptide(L)'
;MRIARADLDTRPWPDLGRPDLVWASASMHHMADPGLALRSVRELLAPGGLFAVVELAGLPASCPPTPRRTGPASKSVPIPRPTASTRSTFRTAAPTGARC
;
A
#
# COMPACT_ATOMS: atom_id res chain seq x y z
N MET A 1 -11.44 -19.09 -2.62
CA MET A 1 -11.44 -17.62 -2.77
C MET A 1 -12.53 -17.25 -3.76
N ARG A 2 -13.42 -16.31 -3.42
CA ARG A 2 -14.48 -15.82 -4.32
C ARG A 2 -14.25 -14.33 -4.59
N ILE A 3 -14.44 -13.92 -5.83
CA ILE A 3 -14.37 -12.51 -6.23
C ILE A 3 -15.77 -12.09 -6.68
N ALA A 4 -16.22 -10.93 -6.21
CA ALA A 4 -17.49 -10.34 -6.61
C ALA A 4 -17.24 -8.91 -7.09
N ARG A 5 -17.95 -8.50 -8.15
CA ARG A 5 -17.96 -7.11 -8.58
C ARG A 5 -18.98 -6.36 -7.73
N ALA A 6 -18.53 -5.30 -7.07
CA ALA A 6 -19.37 -4.38 -6.31
C ALA A 6 -18.86 -2.97 -6.52
N ASP A 7 -19.78 -2.02 -6.62
CA ASP A 7 -19.47 -0.61 -6.42
C ASP A 7 -19.68 -0.31 -4.93
N LEU A 8 -18.64 0.23 -4.27
CA LEU A 8 -18.64 0.42 -2.82
C LEU A 8 -19.38 1.70 -2.40
N ASP A 9 -19.71 2.58 -3.35
CA ASP A 9 -20.53 3.77 -3.12
C ASP A 9 -22.04 3.48 -3.20
N THR A 10 -22.43 2.31 -3.70
CA THR A 10 -23.85 1.94 -3.90
C THR A 10 -24.24 0.69 -3.12
N ARG A 11 -25.49 0.68 -2.63
CA ARG A 11 -26.11 -0.45 -1.92
C ARG A 11 -27.25 -1.04 -2.77
N PRO A 12 -27.57 -2.34 -2.61
CA PRO A 12 -26.92 -3.31 -1.71
C PRO A 12 -25.63 -3.90 -2.31
N TRP A 13 -24.70 -4.30 -1.43
CA TRP A 13 -23.54 -5.11 -1.82
C TRP A 13 -23.95 -6.56 -2.10
N PRO A 14 -23.13 -7.33 -2.86
CA PRO A 14 -23.32 -8.77 -2.97
C PRO A 14 -23.40 -9.45 -1.60
N ASP A 15 -23.94 -10.66 -1.53
CA ASP A 15 -23.92 -11.42 -0.28
C ASP A 15 -22.48 -11.80 0.09
N LEU A 16 -21.97 -11.15 1.14
CA LEU A 16 -20.64 -11.33 1.71
C LEU A 16 -20.68 -12.06 3.06
N GLY A 17 -21.86 -12.50 3.52
CA GLY A 17 -22.04 -13.06 4.86
C GLY A 17 -21.73 -12.08 5.99
N ARG A 18 -21.18 -12.58 7.10
CA ARG A 18 -20.69 -11.78 8.23
C ARG A 18 -19.20 -12.06 8.47
N PRO A 19 -18.28 -11.31 7.84
CA PRO A 19 -16.86 -11.54 7.98
C PRO A 19 -16.37 -11.08 9.37
N ASP A 20 -15.36 -11.78 9.90
CA ASP A 20 -14.64 -11.40 11.12
C ASP A 20 -13.55 -10.35 10.85
N LEU A 21 -13.13 -10.20 9.59
CA LEU A 21 -12.13 -9.24 9.14
C LEU A 21 -12.54 -8.63 7.79
N VAL A 22 -12.51 -7.30 7.73
CA VAL A 22 -12.50 -6.55 6.48
C VAL A 22 -11.21 -5.72 6.43
N TRP A 23 -10.59 -5.61 5.26
CA TRP A 23 -9.36 -4.84 5.07
C TRP A 23 -9.47 -3.92 3.85
N ALA A 24 -8.97 -2.70 3.98
CA ALA A 24 -8.77 -1.76 2.87
C ALA A 24 -7.34 -1.18 2.90
N SER A 25 -6.76 -0.95 1.73
CA SER A 25 -5.44 -0.32 1.60
C SER A 25 -5.43 0.64 0.42
N ALA A 26 -5.06 1.89 0.66
CA ALA A 26 -4.94 2.92 -0.37
C ALA A 26 -6.19 3.06 -1.27
N SER A 27 -7.39 2.80 -0.75
CA SER A 27 -8.60 2.66 -1.56
C SER A 27 -9.79 3.48 -1.07
N MET A 28 -9.87 3.79 0.22
CA MET A 28 -10.97 4.58 0.79
C MET A 28 -11.06 5.97 0.18
N HIS A 29 -9.93 6.51 -0.30
CA HIS A 29 -9.86 7.81 -0.98
C HIS A 29 -10.56 7.84 -2.35
N HIS A 30 -10.93 6.70 -2.93
CA HIS A 30 -11.67 6.65 -4.18
C HIS A 30 -13.19 6.68 -4.00
N MET A 31 -13.68 6.53 -2.76
CA MET A 31 -15.11 6.53 -2.46
C MET A 31 -15.68 7.94 -2.56
N ALA A 32 -16.86 8.07 -3.18
CA ALA A 32 -17.62 9.32 -3.20
C ALA A 32 -18.14 9.69 -1.80
N ASP A 33 -18.59 8.70 -1.01
CA ASP A 33 -18.91 8.86 0.42
C ASP A 33 -18.19 7.78 1.25
N PRO A 34 -16.96 8.07 1.72
CA PRO A 34 -16.24 7.16 2.59
C PRO A 34 -17.02 6.81 3.86
N GLY A 35 -17.85 7.72 4.38
CA GLY A 35 -18.65 7.50 5.59
C GLY A 35 -19.75 6.45 5.36
N LEU A 36 -20.38 6.45 4.18
CA LEU A 36 -21.34 5.41 3.80
C LEU A 36 -20.67 4.04 3.71
N ALA A 37 -19.50 3.95 3.08
CA ALA A 37 -18.74 2.71 3.00
C ALA A 37 -18.37 2.18 4.40
N LEU A 38 -17.89 3.04 5.31
CA LEU A 38 -17.56 2.67 6.69
C LEU A 38 -18.77 2.16 7.49
N ARG A 39 -19.92 2.85 7.38
CA ARG A 39 -21.17 2.39 8.01
C ARG A 39 -21.58 1.01 7.48
N SER A 40 -21.42 0.80 6.18
CA SER A 40 -21.73 -0.47 5.52
C SER A 40 -20.85 -1.62 5.97
N VAL A 41 -19.54 -1.40 6.09
CA VAL A 41 -18.62 -2.39 6.67
C VAL A 41 -18.99 -2.70 8.12
N ARG A 42 -19.31 -1.69 8.94
CA ARG A 42 -19.68 -1.89 10.34
C ARG A 42 -20.93 -2.76 10.49
N GLU A 43 -21.93 -2.61 9.63
CA GLU A 43 -23.14 -3.44 9.64
C GLU A 43 -22.88 -4.86 9.16
N LEU A 44 -21.92 -5.04 8.25
CA LEU A 44 -21.56 -6.32 7.65
C LEU A 44 -20.77 -7.22 8.62
N LEU A 45 -19.88 -6.64 9.43
CA LEU A 45 -19.00 -7.39 10.32
C LEU A 45 -19.78 -8.32 11.28
N ALA A 46 -19.18 -9.48 11.57
CA ALA A 46 -19.61 -10.31 12.70
C ALA A 46 -19.44 -9.55 14.03
N PRO A 47 -20.22 -9.87 15.07
CA PRO A 47 -19.98 -9.33 16.41
C PRO A 47 -18.54 -9.60 16.86
N GLY A 48 -17.81 -8.54 17.24
CA GLY A 48 -16.40 -8.63 17.60
C GLY A 48 -15.42 -8.62 16.41
N GLY A 49 -15.91 -8.51 15.18
CA GLY A 49 -15.10 -8.42 13.97
C GLY A 49 -14.28 -7.13 13.88
N LEU A 50 -13.19 -7.19 13.09
CA LEU A 50 -12.23 -6.11 12.91
C LEU A 50 -12.35 -5.50 11.51
N PHE A 51 -12.25 -4.17 11.46
CA PHE A 51 -11.98 -3.46 10.21
C PHE A 51 -10.60 -2.80 10.27
N ALA A 52 -9.71 -3.21 9.37
CA ALA A 52 -8.34 -2.69 9.26
C ALA A 52 -8.19 -1.83 8.02
N VAL A 53 -7.61 -0.64 8.18
CA VAL A 53 -7.45 0.33 7.09
C VAL A 53 -6.02 0.86 7.10
N VAL A 54 -5.36 0.77 5.94
CA VAL A 54 -4.03 1.32 5.72
C VAL A 54 -4.11 2.36 4.60
N GLU A 55 -4.12 3.63 4.97
CA GLU A 55 -4.23 4.75 4.03
C GLU A 55 -3.01 5.66 4.13
N LEU A 56 -2.70 6.36 3.04
CA LEU A 56 -1.66 7.38 3.06
C LEU A 56 -2.20 8.60 3.82
N ALA A 57 -1.42 9.14 4.74
CA ALA A 57 -1.80 10.32 5.53
C ALA A 57 -1.88 11.61 4.69
N GLY A 58 -1.61 11.56 3.38
CA GLY A 58 -1.66 12.68 2.45
C GLY A 58 -0.98 12.35 1.11
N LEU A 59 -1.06 13.29 0.17
CA LEU A 59 -0.30 13.19 -1.08
C LEU A 59 1.20 13.14 -0.78
N PRO A 60 1.98 12.28 -1.45
CA PRO A 60 3.43 12.36 -1.39
C PRO A 60 3.86 13.76 -1.86
N ALA A 61 4.77 14.40 -1.11
CA ALA A 61 5.31 15.69 -1.50
C ALA A 61 5.93 15.59 -2.91
N SER A 62 5.60 16.53 -3.80
CA SER A 62 6.18 16.57 -5.14
C SER A 62 7.70 16.74 -5.04
N CYS A 63 8.48 15.85 -5.64
CA CYS A 63 9.88 16.14 -5.85
C CYS A 63 10.10 17.06 -7.04
N PRO A 64 10.94 18.09 -6.90
CA PRO A 64 11.63 18.60 -8.08
C PRO A 64 12.49 17.46 -8.67
N PRO A 65 12.57 17.32 -10.01
CA PRO A 65 13.42 16.33 -10.63
C PRO A 65 14.87 16.53 -10.16
N THR A 66 15.49 15.48 -9.62
CA THR A 66 16.93 15.53 -9.30
C THR A 66 17.68 15.80 -10.61
N PRO A 67 18.50 16.88 -10.71
CA PRO A 67 19.30 17.10 -11.90
C PRO A 67 20.21 15.90 -12.08
N ARG A 68 20.17 15.30 -13.28
CA ARG A 68 21.03 14.16 -13.60
C ARG A 68 22.46 14.61 -13.39
N ARG A 69 23.16 14.04 -12.40
CA ARG A 69 24.56 14.36 -12.14
C ARG A 69 25.37 13.93 -13.35
N THR A 70 25.76 14.88 -14.20
CA THR A 70 26.73 14.66 -15.28
C THR A 70 28.11 14.55 -14.65
N GLY A 71 28.43 13.37 -14.12
CA GLY A 71 29.81 13.00 -13.82
C GLY A 71 30.55 12.60 -15.09
N PRO A 72 31.89 12.66 -15.13
CA PRO A 72 32.66 12.12 -16.23
C PRO A 72 32.31 10.63 -16.42
N ALA A 73 32.27 10.18 -17.68
CA ALA A 73 31.93 8.80 -18.03
C ALA A 73 32.74 7.81 -17.18
N SER A 74 32.07 7.07 -16.31
CA SER A 74 32.69 5.97 -15.58
C SER A 74 33.14 4.92 -16.61
N LYS A 75 34.46 4.72 -16.72
CA LYS A 75 34.99 3.54 -17.38
C LYS A 75 34.60 2.33 -16.52
N SER A 76 33.88 1.38 -17.10
CA SER A 76 33.51 0.14 -16.44
C SER A 76 34.78 -0.63 -16.06
N VAL A 77 35.10 -0.68 -14.76
CA VAL A 77 36.04 -1.67 -14.22
C VAL A 77 35.26 -2.97 -14.06
N PRO A 78 35.74 -4.12 -14.58
CA PRO A 78 35.05 -5.39 -14.41
C PRO A 78 34.95 -5.76 -12.93
N ILE A 79 33.73 -6.04 -12.46
CA ILE A 79 33.49 -6.56 -11.11
C ILE A 79 33.84 -8.06 -11.12
N PRO A 80 34.82 -8.55 -10.34
CA PRO A 80 35.08 -9.98 -10.24
C PRO A 80 33.88 -10.70 -9.59
N ARG A 81 33.53 -11.88 -10.12
CA ARG A 81 32.38 -12.68 -9.64
C ARG A 81 32.53 -13.01 -8.15
N PRO A 82 31.51 -12.74 -7.32
CA PRO A 82 31.54 -13.16 -5.93
C PRO A 82 31.44 -14.70 -5.86
N THR A 83 32.41 -15.34 -5.21
CA THR A 83 32.25 -16.72 -4.75
C THR A 83 31.22 -16.72 -3.62
N ALA A 84 30.32 -17.70 -3.65
CA ALA A 84 29.15 -17.76 -2.80
C ALA A 84 29.53 -17.80 -1.31
N SER A 85 29.09 -16.78 -0.56
CA SER A 85 28.38 -16.89 0.71
C SER A 85 28.44 -15.53 1.41
N THR A 86 27.36 -14.77 1.30
CA THR A 86 27.12 -13.66 2.23
C THR A 86 25.67 -13.74 2.65
N ARG A 87 25.47 -14.17 3.90
CA ARG A 87 24.20 -14.13 4.61
C ARG A 87 23.77 -12.67 4.71
N SER A 88 22.75 -12.29 3.96
CA SER A 88 22.17 -10.95 4.04
C SER A 88 21.36 -10.84 5.34
N THR A 89 21.83 -10.03 6.28
CA THR A 89 21.05 -9.60 7.43
C THR A 89 20.10 -8.50 6.98
N PHE A 90 18.79 -8.75 7.03
CA PHE A 90 17.80 -7.69 6.89
C PHE A 90 17.91 -6.76 8.09
N ARG A 91 18.52 -5.59 7.88
CA ARG A 91 18.47 -4.47 8.82
C ARG A 91 17.28 -3.61 8.43
N THR A 92 16.32 -3.43 9.33
CA THR A 92 15.30 -2.39 9.20
C THR A 92 16.01 -1.04 9.14
N ALA A 93 16.08 -0.45 7.95
CA ALA A 93 16.39 0.96 7.83
C ALA A 93 15.12 1.72 8.25
N ALA A 94 15.23 2.53 9.31
CA ALA A 94 14.29 3.62 9.54
C ALA A 94 14.18 4.45 8.24
N PRO A 95 13.01 5.02 7.91
CA PRO A 95 12.87 5.80 6.69
C PRO A 95 13.86 6.97 6.77
N THR A 96 14.97 6.81 6.05
CA THR A 96 15.90 7.90 5.83
C THR A 96 15.08 8.91 5.07
N GLY A 97 14.94 10.10 5.67
CA GLY A 97 13.89 11.06 5.40
C GLY A 97 13.53 11.21 3.94
N ALA A 98 12.25 11.51 3.70
CA ALA A 98 11.64 11.79 2.41
C ALA A 98 12.53 12.70 1.53
N ARG A 99 13.52 12.08 0.91
CA ARG A 99 14.02 12.41 -0.39
C ARG A 99 13.06 11.65 -1.27
N CYS A 100 12.23 12.41 -1.95
CA CYS A 100 11.90 11.95 -3.27
C CYS A 100 13.21 11.86 -4.09
#